data_AF-A0A351SRF4-F1
#
_entry.id   AF-A0A351SRF4-F1
#
_cell.length_a   1.000
_cell.length_b   1.000
_cell.length_c   1.000
_cell.angle_alpha   90.00
_cell.angle_beta   90.00
_cell.angle_gamma   90.00
#
_symmetry.space_group_name_H-M   'P 1'
#
loop_
_entity.id
_entity.type
_entity.pdbx_description
1 polymer ?
#
loop_
_entity_poly.entity_id
_entity_poly.type
_entity_poly.pdbx_seq_one_letter_code
_entity_poly.pdbx_strand_id
1 'polypeptide(L)' 'MNDLVPTDIKIENIIYKIRGREVILDSDLAKLYNCTNGTKDINKLVKRHITSFSQENYFQLLQDE' A
#
# COMPACT_ATOMS: atom_id res chain seq x y z
N MET A 1 -22.94 -3.94 -2.46
CA MET A 1 -22.74 -2.85 -1.47
C MET A 1 -21.25 -2.63 -1.36
N ASN A 2 -20.74 -1.49 -1.82
CA ASN A 2 -19.39 -1.05 -1.45
C ASN A 2 -19.59 -0.31 -0.13
N ASP A 3 -19.47 -1.04 0.98
CA ASP A 3 -19.44 -0.40 2.30
C ASP A 3 -18.21 0.50 2.32
N LEU A 4 -18.44 1.80 2.10
CA LEU A 4 -17.48 2.86 2.36
C LEU A 4 -17.31 2.90 3.88
N VAL A 5 -16.50 1.98 4.40
CA VAL A 5 -16.03 2.03 5.78
C VAL A 5 -15.44 3.43 5.95
N PRO A 6 -15.92 4.24 6.91
CA PRO A 6 -15.33 5.54 7.16
C PRO A 6 -13.92 5.30 7.70
N THR A 7 -12.96 5.27 6.79
CA THR A 7 -11.56 5.24 7.19
C THR A 7 -11.22 6.66 7.61
N ASP A 8 -10.99 6.87 8.91
CA ASP A 8 -10.46 8.14 9.47
C ASP A 8 -9.09 8.53 8.88
N ILE A 9 -8.48 7.64 8.11
CA ILE A 9 -7.23 7.83 7.41
C ILE A 9 -7.51 8.66 6.15
N LYS A 10 -7.13 9.93 6.19
CA LYS A 10 -7.06 10.78 5.00
C LYS A 10 -5.95 10.27 4.08
N ILE A 11 -6.30 9.92 2.84
CA ILE A 11 -5.35 9.42 1.83
C ILE A 11 -4.18 10.42 1.65
N GLU A 12 -4.47 11.72 1.68
CA GLU A 12 -3.48 12.80 1.57
C GLU A 12 -2.38 12.74 2.63
N ASN A 13 -2.67 12.19 3.82
CA ASN A 13 -1.70 12.08 4.92
C ASN A 13 -0.79 10.86 4.80
N ILE A 14 -1.10 9.91 3.91
CA ILE A 14 -0.34 8.68 3.70
C ILE A 14 0.31 8.61 2.32
N ILE A 15 0.23 9.71 1.56
CA ILE A 15 0.96 9.87 0.31
C ILE A 15 2.35 10.44 0.64
N TYR A 16 3.38 9.68 0.29
CA TYR A 16 4.78 10.04 0.46
C TYR A 16 5.40 10.32 -0.90
N LYS A 17 6.38 11.22 -0.95
CA LYS A 17 7.14 11.49 -2.18
C LYS A 17 8.51 10.85 -2.11
N ILE A 18 8.66 9.68 -2.75
CA ILE A 18 9.90 8.90 -2.75
C ILE A 18 10.41 8.80 -4.19
N ARG A 19 11.69 9.13 -4.41
CA ARG A 19 12.31 9.14 -5.75
C ARG A 19 11.52 9.96 -6.79
N GLY A 20 10.88 11.05 -6.34
CA GLY A 20 10.06 11.91 -7.19
C GLY A 20 8.68 11.35 -7.56
N ARG A 21 8.27 10.20 -7.00
CA ARG A 21 6.97 9.57 -7.20
C ARG A 21 6.14 9.63 -5.93
N GLU A 22 4.84 9.79 -6.09
CA GLU A 22 3.87 9.67 -4.99
C GLU A 22 3.60 8.19 -4.72
N VAL A 23 3.80 7.77 -3.47
CA VAL A 23 3.73 6.37 -3.06
C VAL A 23 3.00 6.25 -1.72
N ILE A 24 2.34 5.12 -1.51
CA ILE A 24 1.71 4.78 -0.23
C ILE A 24 2.47 3.59 0.34
N LEU A 25 2.85 3.67 1.61
CA LEU A 25 3.49 2.55 2.31
C LEU A 25 2.50 1.39 2.46
N ASP A 26 2.98 0.16 2.30
CA ASP A 26 2.18 -1.05 2.47
C ASP A 26 1.53 -1.13 3.86
N SER A 27 2.18 -0.56 4.88
CA SER A 27 1.67 -0.46 6.25
C SER A 27 0.45 0.44 6.36
N ASP A 28 0.45 1.59 5.68
CA ASP A 28 -0.70 2.50 5.67
C ASP A 28 -1.81 1.98 4.75
N LEU A 29 -1.44 1.35 3.64
CA LEU A 29 -2.37 0.63 2.76
C LEU A 29 -3.10 -0.48 3.52
N ALA A 30 -2.40 -1.23 4.36
CA ALA A 30 -2.99 -2.28 5.19
C ALA A 30 -3.98 -1.72 6.22
N LYS A 31 -3.72 -0.54 6.80
CA LYS A 31 -4.68 0.14 7.68
C LYS A 31 -5.87 0.68 6.89
N LEU A 32 -5.64 1.25 5.71
CA LEU A 32 -6.68 1.79 4.82
C LEU A 32 -7.70 0.72 4.43
N TYR A 33 -7.23 -0.48 4.09
CA TYR A 33 -8.07 -1.64 3.76
C TYR A 33 -8.43 -2.51 4.97
N ASN A 34 -8.10 -2.07 6.19
CA ASN A 34 -8.36 -2.78 7.44
C ASN A 34 -7.93 -4.26 7.42
N CYS A 35 -6.76 -4.53 6.83
CA CYS A 35 -6.20 -5.87 6.66
C CYS A 35 -5.91 -6.51 8.03
N THR A 36 -6.46 -7.69 8.26
CA THR A 36 -6.35 -8.41 9.53
C THR A 36 -4.90 -8.78 9.88
N ASN A 37 -4.06 -9.13 8.89
CA ASN A 37 -2.65 -9.46 9.10
C ASN A 37 -1.70 -8.33 8.67
N GLY A 38 -2.20 -7.09 8.57
CA GLY A 38 -1.40 -5.93 8.19
C GLY A 38 -0.76 -6.08 6.80
N THR A 39 0.53 -5.77 6.71
CA THR A 39 1.32 -5.80 5.46
C THR A 39 1.43 -7.20 4.84
N LYS A 40 1.20 -8.28 5.60
CA LYS A 40 1.27 -9.65 5.08
C LYS A 40 0.18 -9.92 4.03
N ASP A 41 -1.02 -9.39 4.24
CA ASP A 41 -2.12 -9.55 3.29
C ASP A 41 -1.82 -8.81 1.98
N ILE A 42 -1.30 -7.59 2.06
CA ILE A 42 -0.85 -6.80 0.91
C ILE A 42 0.24 -7.54 0.13
N ASN A 43 1.30 -8.02 0.81
CA ASN A 43 2.38 -8.76 0.18
C ASN A 43 1.90 -10.06 -0.48
N LYS A 44 0.93 -10.74 0.11
CA LYS A 44 0.32 -11.95 -0.46
C LYS A 44 -0.50 -11.64 -1.72
N LEU A 45 -1.22 -10.52 -1.74
CA LEU A 45 -1.94 -10.03 -2.92
C LEU A 45 -0.98 -9.67 -4.05
N VAL A 46 0.07 -8.90 -3.76
CA VAL A 46 1.11 -8.54 -4.75
C VAL A 46 1.75 -9.80 -5.35
N LYS A 47 2.12 -10.78 -4.51
CA LYS A 47 2.67 -12.06 -4.98
C LYS A 47 1.71 -12.86 -5.85
N ARG A 48 0.41 -12.86 -5.52
CA ARG A 48 -0.62 -13.55 -6.31
C ARG A 48 -0.88 -12.86 -7.66
N HIS A 49 -0.75 -11.54 -7.71
CA HIS A 49 -1.04 -10.70 -8.87
C HIS A 49 0.23 -10.08 -9.46
N ILE A 50 1.36 -10.78 -9.42
CA ILE A 50 2.65 -10.21 -9.82
C ILE A 50 2.70 -9.79 -11.31
N THR A 51 1.85 -10.39 -12.16
CA THR A 51 1.69 -9.98 -13.56
C THR A 51 1.05 -8.58 -13.67
N SER A 52 0.17 -8.20 -12.75
CA SER A 52 -0.46 -6.87 -12.70
C SER A 52 0.37 -5.87 -11.89
N PHE A 53 1.04 -6.35 -10.83
CA PHE A 53 2.02 -5.59 -10.08
C PHE A 53 3.39 -5.79 -10.72
N SER A 54 3.64 -5.20 -11.89
CA SER A 54 4.99 -5.14 -12.45
C SER A 54 5.90 -4.27 -11.57
N GLN A 55 7.23 -4.39 -11.73
CA GLN A 55 8.23 -3.66 -10.91
C GLN A 55 8.10 -2.13 -10.98
N GLU A 56 7.29 -1.60 -11.88
CA GLU A 56 7.00 -0.17 -11.97
C GLU A 56 5.97 0.30 -10.93
N ASN A 57 5.10 -0.61 -10.45
CA ASN A 57 3.98 -0.31 -9.55
C ASN A 57 4.31 -0.46 -8.06
N TYR A 58 5.36 -1.22 -7.73
CA TYR A 58 5.82 -1.37 -6.35
C TYR A 58 7.34 -1.50 -6.33
N PHE A 59 7.96 -0.99 -5.27
CA PHE A 59 9.38 -1.17 -5.02
C PHE A 59 9.60 -1.33 -3.52
N GLN A 60 10.68 -2.02 -3.17
CA GLN A 60 11.11 -2.11 -1.80
C GLN A 60 12.02 -0.92 -1.50
N LEU A 61 11.75 -0.23 -0.38
CA LEU A 61 12.64 0.80 0.14
C LEU A 61 13.95 0.17 0.60
N LEU A 62 15.04 0.87 0.36
CA LEU A 62 16.33 0.52 0.95
C LEU A 62 16.29 0.90 2.44
N GLN A 63 17.12 0.26 3.27
CA GLN A 63 17.16 0.53 4.71
C GLN A 63 17.62 1.96 5.06
N ASP A 64 18.22 2.65 4.08
CA ASP A 64 18.75 4.02 4.17
C ASP A 64 17.76 5.08 3.63
N GLU A 65 16.60 4.66 3.10
CA GLU A 65 15.50 5.52 2.63
C GLU A 65 14.35 5.58 3.65
#